data_AF-A0A429MIE1-F1
#
_entry.id   AF-A0A429MIE1-F1
#
_cell.length_a   1.000
_cell.length_b   1.000
_cell.length_c   1.000
_cell.angle_alpha   90.00
_cell.angle_beta   90.00
_cell.angle_gamma   90.00
#
_symmetry.space_group_name_H-M   'P 1'
#
loop_
_entity.id
_entity.type
_entity.pdbx_description
1 polymer ?
#
loop_
_entity_poly.entity_id
_entity_poly.type
_entity_poly.pdbx_seq_one_letter_code
_entity_poly.pdbx_strand_id
1 'polypeptide(L)'
;MFKSFFPSPRYFFISAVIWLALNMVLWYTGGDHWGQYLGFPQGYADVELPIGVSRFWSPAFLWFYLWFLVSTALFASFWKIISNNPWQRWSIWGSAFILFNIWFSVQVSVAINAWYVPFWDLIQQMLSSGGGDLS
;
A
#
# COMPACT_ATOMS: atom_id res chain seq x y z
N MET A 1 15.89 17.98 -18.12
CA MET A 1 15.78 16.66 -17.46
C MET A 1 14.49 15.91 -17.78
N PHE A 2 13.29 16.48 -17.53
CA PHE A 2 12.01 15.77 -17.72
C PHE A 2 11.77 15.19 -19.13
N LYS A 3 12.18 15.88 -20.20
CA LYS A 3 12.07 15.37 -21.58
C LYS A 3 12.92 14.13 -21.87
N SER A 4 14.06 13.98 -21.21
CA SER A 4 14.94 12.80 -21.39
C SER A 4 14.49 11.63 -20.53
N PHE A 5 13.91 11.93 -19.37
CA PHE A 5 13.52 10.92 -18.38
C PHE A 5 12.13 10.34 -18.62
N PHE A 6 11.18 11.15 -19.12
CA PHE A 6 9.79 10.75 -19.32
C PHE A 6 9.45 10.69 -20.82
N PRO A 7 8.82 9.61 -21.31
CA PRO A 7 8.22 9.56 -22.63
C PRO A 7 7.24 10.73 -22.81
N SER A 8 7.42 11.58 -23.82
CA SER A 8 6.46 12.65 -24.17
C SER A 8 5.77 13.31 -22.95
N PRO A 9 6.47 14.15 -22.16
CA PRO A 9 6.12 14.44 -20.77
C PRO A 9 4.66 14.82 -20.51
N ARG A 10 4.04 15.61 -21.39
CA ARG A 10 2.65 16.04 -21.24
C ARG A 10 1.67 14.87 -21.21
N TYR A 11 1.77 13.95 -22.17
CA TYR A 11 0.87 12.80 -22.25
C TYR A 11 1.12 11.80 -21.12
N PHE A 12 2.38 11.61 -20.74
CA PHE A 12 2.73 10.77 -19.60
C PHE A 12 2.09 11.24 -18.30
N PHE A 13 2.28 12.52 -17.95
CA PHE A 13 1.70 13.07 -16.71
C PHE A 13 0.17 13.04 -16.71
N ILE A 14 -0.48 13.41 -17.82
CA ILE A 14 -1.95 13.34 -17.92
C ILE A 14 -2.43 11.88 -17.76
N SER A 15 -1.78 10.94 -18.43
CA SER A 15 -2.12 9.52 -18.30
C SER A 15 -1.89 8.99 -16.88
N ALA A 16 -0.86 9.46 -16.18
CA ALA A 16 -0.57 9.08 -14.81
C ALA A 16 -1.63 9.60 -13.85
N VAL A 17 -2.09 10.85 -14.03
CA VAL A 17 -3.18 11.44 -13.23
C VAL A 17 -4.48 10.68 -13.47
N ILE A 18 -4.83 10.39 -14.72
CA ILE A 18 -6.03 9.60 -15.06
C ILE A 18 -5.92 8.20 -14.47
N TRP A 19 -4.76 7.55 -14.59
CA TRP A 19 -4.52 6.22 -14.04
C TRP A 19 -4.63 6.21 -12.51
N LEU A 20 -4.09 7.21 -11.81
CA LEU A 20 -4.23 7.37 -10.37
C LEU A 20 -5.70 7.54 -9.96
N ALA A 21 -6.42 8.45 -10.63
CA ALA A 21 -7.83 8.69 -10.36
C ALA A 21 -8.67 7.43 -10.58
N LEU A 22 -8.41 6.69 -11.66
CA LEU A 22 -9.08 5.43 -11.95
C LEU A 22 -8.81 4.39 -10.87
N ASN A 23 -7.57 4.25 -10.42
CA ASN A 23 -7.23 3.34 -9.32
C ASN A 23 -7.93 3.70 -8.02
N MET A 24 -7.98 5.00 -7.68
CA MET A 24 -8.71 5.45 -6.50
C MET A 24 -10.20 5.12 -6.61
N VAL A 25 -10.84 5.45 -7.75
CA VAL A 25 -12.25 5.15 -7.95
C VAL A 25 -12.50 3.65 -7.84
N LEU A 26 -11.72 2.81 -8.52
CA LEU A 26 -11.86 1.36 -8.44
C LEU A 26 -11.65 0.84 -7.02
N TRP A 27 -10.66 1.35 -6.30
CA TRP A 27 -10.37 0.92 -4.94
C TRP A 27 -11.52 1.25 -3.99
N TYR A 28 -11.99 2.50 -3.98
CA TYR A 28 -13.02 2.97 -3.05
C TYR A 28 -14.45 2.56 -3.43
N THR A 29 -14.69 2.10 -4.66
CA THR A 29 -16.00 1.55 -5.08
C THR A 29 -16.16 0.07 -4.73
N GLY A 30 -15.14 -0.57 -4.15
CA GLY A 30 -15.18 -1.98 -3.72
C GLY A 30 -14.00 -2.82 -4.22
N GLY A 31 -13.02 -2.23 -4.90
CA GLY A 31 -11.81 -2.91 -5.34
C GLY A 31 -10.98 -3.47 -4.19
N ASP A 32 -11.08 -2.87 -3.01
CA ASP A 32 -10.50 -3.39 -1.76
C ASP A 32 -11.05 -4.77 -1.35
N HIS A 33 -12.26 -5.14 -1.80
CA HIS A 33 -12.90 -6.44 -1.56
C HIS A 33 -12.67 -7.45 -2.69
N TRP A 34 -12.17 -7.03 -3.86
CA TRP A 34 -12.04 -7.91 -5.02
C TRP A 34 -11.06 -9.07 -4.82
N GLY A 35 -10.19 -9.01 -3.82
CA GLY A 35 -9.36 -10.14 -3.42
C GLY A 35 -10.18 -11.38 -3.07
N GLN A 36 -11.45 -11.24 -2.68
CA GLN A 36 -12.35 -12.35 -2.41
C GLN A 36 -12.54 -13.24 -3.65
N TYR A 37 -12.57 -12.64 -4.84
CA TYR A 37 -12.67 -13.38 -6.10
C TYR A 37 -11.40 -14.15 -6.45
N LEU A 38 -10.25 -13.77 -5.87
CA LEU A 38 -8.96 -14.42 -6.04
C LEU A 38 -8.66 -15.44 -4.93
N GLY A 39 -9.59 -15.67 -4.01
CA GLY A 39 -9.49 -16.70 -2.97
C GLY A 39 -9.14 -16.18 -1.58
N PHE A 40 -9.11 -14.87 -1.33
CA PHE A 40 -9.01 -14.34 0.02
C PHE A 40 -10.32 -14.58 0.82
N PRO A 41 -10.25 -14.69 2.16
CA PRO A 41 -11.43 -14.95 3.00
C PRO A 41 -12.54 -13.90 2.84
N GLN A 42 -13.80 -14.30 2.88
CA GLN A 42 -14.92 -13.35 2.81
C GLN A 42 -14.84 -12.33 3.97
N GLY A 43 -15.01 -11.05 3.63
CA GLY A 43 -14.92 -9.94 4.60
C GLY A 43 -13.49 -9.60 5.07
N TYR A 44 -12.43 -10.14 4.45
CA TYR A 44 -11.06 -9.89 4.92
C TYR A 44 -10.65 -8.41 5.01
N ALA A 45 -11.30 -7.54 4.24
CA ALA A 45 -11.03 -6.11 4.19
C ALA A 45 -11.54 -5.38 5.45
N ASP A 46 -12.59 -5.91 6.09
CA ASP A 46 -13.22 -5.32 7.28
C ASP A 46 -12.69 -5.90 8.59
N VAL A 47 -11.86 -6.94 8.53
CA VAL A 47 -11.29 -7.58 9.72
C VAL A 47 -10.30 -6.63 10.38
N GLU A 48 -10.40 -6.50 11.71
CA GLU A 48 -9.43 -5.74 12.49
C GLU A 48 -8.01 -6.24 12.27
N LEU A 49 -7.12 -5.32 11.93
CA LEU A 49 -5.74 -5.64 11.63
C LEU A 49 -4.98 -6.07 12.88
N PRO A 50 -4.21 -7.17 12.83
CA PRO A 50 -3.39 -7.62 13.95
C PRO A 50 -2.51 -6.50 14.52
N ILE A 51 -2.29 -6.52 15.83
CA ILE A 51 -1.36 -5.61 16.51
C ILE A 51 0.02 -6.26 16.47
N GLY A 52 0.88 -5.78 15.57
CA GLY A 52 2.25 -6.28 15.40
C GLY A 52 2.66 -6.44 13.94
N VAL A 53 3.78 -7.12 13.70
CA VAL A 53 4.38 -7.27 12.36
C VAL A 53 3.52 -8.15 11.43
N SER A 54 2.72 -9.06 12.01
CA SER A 54 1.77 -9.90 11.24
C SER A 54 0.72 -9.07 10.49
N ARG A 55 0.48 -7.81 10.88
CA ARG A 55 -0.36 -6.85 10.15
C ARG A 55 0.01 -6.75 8.68
N PHE A 56 1.30 -6.70 8.36
CA PHE A 56 1.80 -6.56 6.99
C PHE A 56 1.62 -7.81 6.13
N TRP A 57 1.33 -8.94 6.78
CA TRP A 57 1.01 -10.22 6.14
C TRP A 57 -0.50 -10.52 6.13
N SER A 58 -1.32 -9.58 6.60
CA SER A 58 -2.77 -9.73 6.56
C SER A 58 -3.28 -9.78 5.11
N PRO A 59 -4.39 -10.48 4.84
CA PRO A 59 -5.04 -10.51 3.53
C PRO A 59 -5.24 -9.12 2.91
N ALA A 60 -5.64 -8.13 3.72
CA ALA A 60 -5.85 -6.76 3.27
C ALA A 60 -4.58 -6.11 2.70
N PHE A 61 -3.45 -6.27 3.40
CA PHE A 61 -2.15 -5.76 2.94
C PHE A 61 -1.64 -6.51 1.70
N LEU A 62 -1.74 -7.85 1.70
CA LEU A 62 -1.32 -8.65 0.56
C LEU A 62 -2.13 -8.31 -0.70
N TRP A 63 -3.44 -8.09 -0.54
CA TRP A 63 -4.28 -7.65 -1.64
C TRP A 63 -3.87 -6.28 -2.17
N PHE A 64 -3.60 -5.31 -1.29
CA PHE A 64 -3.10 -4.00 -1.70
C PHE A 64 -1.76 -4.11 -2.44
N TYR A 65 -0.84 -4.98 -2.00
CA TYR A 65 0.44 -5.21 -2.68
C TYR A 65 0.24 -5.73 -4.10
N LEU A 66 -0.65 -6.73 -4.26
CA LEU A 66 -1.00 -7.28 -5.55
C LEU A 66 -1.65 -6.23 -6.45
N TRP A 67 -2.62 -5.47 -5.92
CA TRP A 67 -3.28 -4.40 -6.64
C TRP A 67 -2.28 -3.35 -7.14
N PHE A 68 -1.44 -2.83 -6.25
CA PHE A 68 -0.43 -1.82 -6.57
C PHE A 68 0.53 -2.33 -7.65
N LEU A 69 1.03 -3.56 -7.49
CA LEU A 69 1.99 -4.15 -8.43
C LEU A 69 1.36 -4.40 -9.80
N VAL A 70 0.18 -5.02 -9.84
CA VAL A 70 -0.53 -5.32 -11.10
C VAL A 70 -0.91 -4.04 -11.82
N SER A 71 -1.50 -3.08 -11.11
CA SER A 71 -1.90 -1.80 -11.69
C SER A 71 -0.69 -1.02 -12.24
N THR A 72 0.41 -0.99 -11.48
CA THR A 72 1.66 -0.37 -11.92
C THR A 72 2.25 -1.10 -13.12
N ALA A 73 2.23 -2.44 -13.13
CA ALA A 73 2.72 -3.25 -14.24
C ALA A 73 1.90 -3.02 -15.52
N LEU A 74 0.58 -2.87 -15.41
CA LEU A 74 -0.29 -2.53 -16.54
C LEU A 74 0.08 -1.15 -17.11
N PHE A 75 0.23 -0.14 -16.24
CA PHE A 75 0.65 1.21 -16.65
C PHE A 75 2.04 1.21 -17.30
N ALA A 76 3.00 0.50 -16.70
CA ALA A 76 4.35 0.36 -17.23
C ALA A 76 4.36 -0.33 -18.60
N SER A 77 3.55 -1.39 -18.77
CA SER A 77 3.45 -2.15 -20.01
C SER A 77 2.81 -1.33 -21.13
N PHE A 78 1.72 -0.60 -20.83
CA PHE A 78 1.09 0.34 -21.76
C PHE A 78 2.10 1.34 -22.31
N TRP A 79 2.88 1.99 -21.44
CA TRP A 79 3.88 2.95 -21.87
C TRP A 79 5.07 2.32 -22.60
N LYS A 80 5.40 1.06 -22.30
CA LYS A 80 6.51 0.35 -22.94
C LYS A 80 6.20 0.06 -24.42
N ILE A 81 4.92 -0.14 -24.74
CA ILE A 81 4.46 -0.35 -26.12
C ILE A 81 4.44 0.97 -26.89
N ILE A 82 4.04 2.08 -26.24
CA ILE A 82 3.88 3.39 -26.89
C ILE A 82 5.22 4.09 -27.12
N SER A 83 6.19 3.93 -26.22
CA SER A 83 7.46 4.66 -26.29
C SER A 83 8.64 3.75 -25.97
N ASN A 84 9.64 3.75 -26.85
CA ASN A 84 10.86 2.98 -26.67
C ASN A 84 11.94 3.80 -25.95
N ASN A 85 11.61 4.41 -24.81
CA ASN A 85 12.56 5.25 -24.06
C ASN A 85 13.39 4.38 -23.09
N PRO A 86 14.74 4.39 -23.17
CA PRO A 86 15.60 3.56 -22.32
C PRO A 86 15.43 3.83 -20.82
N TRP A 87 15.08 5.06 -20.43
CA TRP A 87 14.91 5.47 -19.03
C TRP A 87 13.51 5.22 -18.47
N GLN A 88 12.57 4.74 -19.30
CA GLN A 88 11.18 4.54 -18.89
C GLN A 88 11.07 3.52 -17.74
N ARG A 89 11.90 2.46 -17.75
CA ARG A 89 11.90 1.47 -16.66
C ARG A 89 12.19 2.14 -15.33
N TRP A 90 13.20 2.99 -15.28
CA TRP A 90 13.58 3.70 -14.06
C TRP A 90 12.57 4.79 -13.69
N SER A 91 12.05 5.50 -14.68
CA SER A 91 11.03 6.54 -14.48
C SER A 91 9.75 5.97 -13.83
N ILE A 92 9.19 4.87 -14.35
CA ILE A 92 7.93 4.32 -13.85
C ILE A 92 8.18 3.47 -12.59
N TRP A 93 9.05 2.47 -12.67
CA TRP A 93 9.29 1.56 -11.54
C TRP A 93 9.97 2.25 -10.37
N GLY A 94 10.92 3.17 -10.62
CA GLY A 94 11.57 3.94 -9.57
C GLY A 94 10.59 4.88 -8.87
N SER A 95 9.73 5.58 -9.62
CA SER A 95 8.70 6.43 -9.00
C SER A 95 7.67 5.61 -8.23
N ALA A 96 7.22 4.46 -8.78
CA ALA A 96 6.32 3.57 -8.08
C ALA A 96 6.95 3.02 -6.78
N PHE A 97 8.23 2.65 -6.81
CA PHE A 97 8.94 2.19 -5.62
C PHE A 97 9.02 3.28 -4.53
N ILE A 98 9.30 4.53 -4.92
CA ILE A 98 9.31 5.67 -3.99
C ILE A 98 7.91 5.85 -3.36
N LEU A 99 6.85 5.86 -4.18
CA LEU A 99 5.48 6.01 -3.69
C LEU A 99 5.08 4.86 -2.74
N PHE A 100 5.44 3.63 -3.09
CA PHE A 100 5.20 2.47 -2.23
C PHE A 100 5.94 2.61 -0.89
N ASN A 101 7.20 3.06 -0.91
CA ASN A 101 7.98 3.23 0.31
C ASN A 101 7.39 4.33 1.22
N ILE A 102 6.94 5.45 0.65
CA ILE A 102 6.26 6.52 1.40
C ILE A 102 4.98 5.97 2.06
N TRP A 103 4.14 5.28 1.29
CA TRP A 103 2.93 4.67 1.81
C TRP A 103 3.25 3.63 2.91
N PHE A 104 4.24 2.77 2.68
CA PHE A 104 4.63 1.73 3.63
C PHE A 104 5.16 2.34 4.94
N SER A 105 5.92 3.42 4.85
CA SER A 105 6.38 4.19 6.03
C SER A 105 5.22 4.68 6.88
N VAL A 106 4.17 5.23 6.23
CA VAL A 106 2.94 5.63 6.94
C VAL A 106 2.28 4.42 7.62
N GLN A 107 2.22 3.26 6.96
CA GLN A 107 1.66 2.05 7.57
C GLN A 107 2.46 1.54 8.76
N VAL A 108 3.79 1.68 8.73
CA VAL A 108 4.66 1.40 9.88
C VAL A 108 4.33 2.34 11.04
N SER A 109 4.16 3.64 10.80
CA SER A 109 3.72 4.58 11.84
C SER A 109 2.35 4.20 12.42
N VAL A 110 1.38 3.79 11.59
CA VAL A 110 0.06 3.32 12.05
C VAL A 110 0.17 2.03 12.87
N ALA A 111 1.05 1.10 12.49
CA ALA A 111 1.31 -0.11 13.26
C ALA A 111 1.93 0.18 14.63
N ILE A 112 2.90 1.10 14.68
CA ILE A 112 3.52 1.55 15.93
C ILE A 112 2.47 2.23 16.82
N ASN A 113 1.63 3.10 16.27
CA ASN A 113 0.56 3.75 17.01
C ASN A 113 -0.46 2.75 17.59
N ALA A 114 -0.84 1.74 16.82
CA ALA A 114 -1.74 0.68 17.30
C ALA A 114 -1.10 -0.17 18.41
N TRP A 115 0.23 -0.31 18.41
CA TRP A 115 0.95 -1.02 19.47
C TRP A 115 1.11 -0.19 20.75
N TYR A 116 1.19 1.15 20.65
CA TYR A 116 1.31 2.01 21.82
C TYR A 116 0.12 1.92 22.78
N VAL A 117 -1.10 1.72 22.26
CA VAL A 117 -2.31 1.63 23.09
C VAL A 117 -2.24 0.47 24.10
N PRO A 118 -2.13 -0.81 23.70
CA PRO A 118 -2.08 -1.92 24.65
C PRO A 118 -0.83 -1.87 25.53
N PHE A 119 0.27 -1.29 25.06
CA PHE A 119 1.45 -1.07 25.88
C PHE A 119 1.16 -0.15 27.08
N TRP A 120 0.50 0.99 26.84
CA TRP A 120 0.14 1.91 27.92
C TRP A 120 -0.94 1.34 28.84
N ASP A 121 -1.90 0.58 28.32
CA ASP A 121 -2.90 -0.11 29.14
C ASP A 121 -2.23 -1.07 30.14
N LEU A 122 -1.20 -1.79 29.71
CA LEU A 122 -0.41 -2.68 30.57
C LEU A 122 0.32 -1.90 31.67
N ILE A 123 0.91 -0.75 31.35
CA ILE A 123 1.54 0.13 32.34
C ILE A 123 0.51 0.65 33.34
N GLN A 124 -0.67 1.09 32.87
CA GLN A 124 -1.75 1.56 33.74
C GLN A 124 -2.25 0.45 34.66
N GLN A 125 -2.36 -0.79 34.16
CA GLN A 125 -2.73 -1.94 34.99
C GLN A 125 -1.69 -2.17 36.09
N MET A 126 -0.40 -2.21 35.75
CA MET A 126 0.67 -2.36 36.74
C MET A 126 0.68 -1.26 37.81
N LEU A 127 0.39 -0.01 37.42
CA LEU A 127 0.34 1.13 38.34
C LEU A 127 -0.92 1.15 39.23
N SER A 128 -2.06 0.66 38.73
CA SER A 128 -3.36 0.74 39.42
C SER A 128 -3.69 -0.48 40.26
N SER A 129 -3.36 -1.69 39.78
CA SER A 129 -3.66 -2.95 40.50
C SER A 129 -2.46 -3.55 41.24
N GLY A 130 -1.29 -2.89 41.16
CA GLY A 130 -0.02 -3.50 41.54
C GLY A 130 0.42 -4.52 40.50
N GLY A 131 1.72 -4.56 40.19
CA GLY A 131 2.28 -5.58 39.28
C GLY A 131 1.93 -6.97 39.81
N GLY A 132 1.23 -7.76 39.00
CA GLY A 132 0.81 -9.11 39.37
C GLY A 132 2.00 -9.94 39.86
N ASP A 133 1.75 -10.81 40.85
CA ASP A 133 2.76 -11.71 41.37
C ASP A 133 3.46 -12.45 40.22
N LEU A 134 4.77 -12.27 40.14
CA LEU A 134 5.65 -13.11 39.33
C LEU A 134 5.79 -14.46 40.03
N SER A 135 4.76 -15.31 39.95
CA SER A 135 4.83 -16.73 40.33
C SER A 135 4.49 -17.63 39.16
#